data_AF-A0A2H0ETH6-F1
#
_entry.id   AF-A0A2H0ETH6-F1
#
_cell.length_a   1.000
_cell.length_b   1.000
_cell.length_c   1.000
_cell.angle_alpha   90.00
_cell.angle_beta   90.00
_cell.angle_gamma   90.00
#
_symmetry.space_group_name_H-M   'P 1'
#
loop_
_entity.id
_entity.type
_entity.pdbx_description
1 polymer ?
#
loop_
_entity_poly.entity_id
_entity_poly.type
_entity_poly.pdbx_seq_one_letter_code
_entity_poly.pdbx_strand_id
1 'polypeptide(L)'
;MATPEPMQERVARRPATDAERAELGADCAEVCVLERVRGHAGAPLALEAMRLPAHLTPGMERETPLPNSLYPYLQDRFGLAIMRAAEAVTAALADARAARRLDVAVGTPLLRVERRAFDLADRPVELRESFYRTDTAHYAVDLARSAPGAGAPSV
;
A
#
# COMPACT_ATOMS: atom_id res chain seq x y z
N MET A 1 -12.30 -15.46 -1.55
CA MET A 1 -10.85 -15.63 -1.34
C MET A 1 -10.55 -15.20 0.09
N ALA A 2 -9.82 -15.99 0.88
CA ALA A 2 -9.45 -15.59 2.24
C ALA A 2 -8.52 -14.36 2.21
N THR A 3 -8.66 -13.45 3.17
CA THR A 3 -7.81 -12.26 3.26
C THR A 3 -6.36 -12.68 3.55
N PRO A 4 -5.37 -12.25 2.75
CA PRO A 4 -3.97 -12.59 3.01
C PRO A 4 -3.49 -11.99 4.34
N GLU A 5 -2.77 -12.79 5.11
CA GLU A 5 -2.22 -12.39 6.42
C GLU A 5 -0.73 -12.07 6.33
N PRO A 6 -0.18 -11.18 7.17
CA PRO A 6 1.25 -10.88 7.18
C PRO A 6 2.04 -12.10 7.65
N MET A 7 2.95 -12.58 6.80
CA MET A 7 3.92 -13.65 7.12
C MET A 7 5.25 -13.09 7.61
N GLN A 8 5.63 -11.92 7.07
CA GLN A 8 6.84 -11.19 7.44
C GLN A 8 6.50 -9.72 7.50
N GLU A 9 7.02 -9.02 8.51
CA GLU A 9 6.80 -7.59 8.69
C GLU A 9 8.11 -6.90 9.09
N ARG A 10 8.36 -5.73 8.51
CA ARG A 10 9.42 -4.83 8.94
C ARG A 10 8.90 -3.40 8.92
N VAL A 11 9.15 -2.66 9.99
CA VAL A 11 8.86 -1.23 10.07
C VAL A 11 10.16 -0.48 10.33
N ALA A 12 10.39 0.62 9.61
CA ALA A 12 11.54 1.47 9.81
C ALA A 12 11.21 2.92 9.48
N ARG A 13 11.75 3.83 10.28
CA ARG A 13 11.77 5.26 9.98
C ARG A 13 13.05 5.62 9.24
N ARG A 14 12.94 6.52 8.26
CA ARG A 14 14.09 7.08 7.54
C ARG A 14 13.77 8.44 6.91
N PRO A 15 14.79 9.21 6.49
CA PRO A 15 14.57 10.39 5.65
C PRO A 15 13.76 10.04 4.40
N ALA A 16 12.83 10.92 4.02
CA ALA A 16 12.08 10.82 2.78
C ALA A 16 13.01 11.01 1.57
N THR A 17 12.72 10.36 0.46
CA THR A 17 13.39 10.66 -0.82
C THR A 17 12.80 11.92 -1.45
N ASP A 18 13.47 12.48 -2.48
CA ASP A 18 12.89 13.60 -3.24
C ASP A 18 11.57 13.23 -3.91
N ALA A 19 11.45 12.01 -4.44
CA ALA A 19 10.22 11.51 -5.03
C ALA A 19 9.09 11.39 -3.99
N GLU A 20 9.40 10.94 -2.77
CA GLU A 20 8.42 10.88 -1.68
C GLU A 20 8.00 12.27 -1.21
N ARG A 21 8.92 13.24 -1.15
CA ARG A 21 8.57 14.65 -0.86
C ARG A 21 7.70 15.26 -1.95
N ALA A 22 7.99 14.98 -3.21
CA ALA A 22 7.18 15.48 -4.33
C ALA A 22 5.73 14.98 -4.25
N GLU A 23 5.52 13.78 -3.70
CA GLU A 23 4.21 13.12 -3.65
C GLU A 23 3.49 13.28 -2.30
N LEU A 24 4.19 13.29 -1.17
CA LEU A 24 3.64 13.41 0.19
C LEU A 24 3.67 14.86 0.73
N GLY A 25 4.23 15.79 -0.05
CA GLY A 25 4.44 17.19 0.35
C GLY A 25 5.89 17.48 0.72
N ALA A 26 6.35 18.67 0.33
CA ALA A 26 7.75 19.10 0.48
C ALA A 26 8.25 19.06 1.94
N ASP A 27 7.35 19.27 2.90
CA ASP A 27 7.65 19.27 4.32
C ASP A 27 7.74 17.85 4.93
N CYS A 28 7.53 16.80 4.12
CA CYS A 28 7.72 15.41 4.53
C CYS A 28 9.22 15.08 4.65
N ALA A 29 9.82 15.45 5.79
CA ALA A 29 11.24 15.22 6.04
C ALA A 29 11.59 13.72 6.21
N GLU A 30 10.69 12.96 6.83
CA GLU A 30 10.88 11.54 7.14
C GLU A 30 9.61 10.74 6.86
N VAL A 31 9.80 9.47 6.51
CA VAL A 31 8.72 8.51 6.33
C VAL A 31 8.90 7.32 7.26
N CYS A 32 7.79 6.80 7.75
CA CYS A 32 7.70 5.47 8.32
C CYS A 32 7.38 4.47 7.20
N VAL A 33 8.25 3.49 7.00
CA VAL A 33 8.17 2.49 5.94
C VAL A 33 7.78 1.15 6.55
N LEU A 34 6.62 0.65 6.18
CA LEU A 34 6.15 -0.69 6.52
C LEU A 34 6.29 -1.58 5.29
N GLU A 35 7.03 -2.67 5.43
CA GLU A 35 7.13 -3.71 4.42
C GLU A 35 6.54 -5.03 4.92
N ARG A 36 5.65 -5.64 4.13
CA ARG A 36 5.01 -6.91 4.44
C ARG A 36 5.15 -7.91 3.31
N VAL A 37 5.44 -9.16 3.65
CA VAL A 37 5.04 -10.29 2.79
C VAL A 37 3.74 -10.82 3.35
N ARG A 38 2.71 -10.92 2.51
CA ARG A 38 1.41 -11.47 2.87
C ARG A 38 1.18 -12.76 2.11
N GLY A 39 0.46 -13.68 2.74
CA GLY A 39 0.20 -14.98 2.15
C GLY A 39 -1.02 -15.67 2.74
N HIS A 40 -1.24 -16.88 2.27
CA HIS A 40 -2.29 -17.77 2.74
C HIS A 40 -1.75 -19.20 2.77
N ALA A 41 -2.11 -19.97 3.80
CA ALA A 41 -1.67 -21.36 3.96
C ALA A 41 -0.13 -21.55 3.85
N GLY A 42 0.65 -20.58 4.34
CA GLY A 42 2.11 -20.63 4.31
C GLY A 42 2.77 -20.25 2.97
N ALA A 43 2.01 -19.92 1.93
CA ALA A 43 2.54 -19.50 0.64
C ALA A 43 2.53 -17.96 0.49
N PRO A 44 3.67 -17.32 0.14
CA PRO A 44 3.71 -15.89 -0.19
C PRO A 44 2.83 -15.57 -1.40
N LEU A 45 2.07 -14.49 -1.29
CA LEU A 45 1.17 -13.99 -2.32
C LEU A 45 1.53 -12.56 -2.75
N ALA A 46 1.83 -11.70 -1.78
CA ALA A 46 2.04 -10.28 -2.02
C ALA A 46 3.23 -9.73 -1.25
N LEU A 47 3.98 -8.83 -1.86
CA LEU A 47 4.99 -8.01 -1.22
C LEU A 47 4.49 -6.57 -1.25
N GLU A 48 4.25 -5.98 -0.09
CA GLU A 48 3.74 -4.62 0.05
C GLU A 48 4.80 -3.74 0.74
N ALA A 49 4.94 -2.51 0.26
CA ALA A 49 5.74 -1.49 0.90
C ALA A 49 4.93 -0.19 0.97
N MET A 50 4.53 0.19 2.18
CA MET A 50 3.83 1.43 2.47
C MET A 50 4.78 2.45 3.08
N ARG A 51 4.68 3.71 2.65
CA ARG A 51 5.35 4.87 3.24
C ARG A 51 4.30 5.87 3.70
N LEU A 52 4.42 6.27 4.96
CA LEU A 52 3.57 7.27 5.62
C LEU A 52 4.48 8.40 6.13
N PRO A 53 4.10 9.68 6.07
CA PRO A 53 4.85 10.74 6.72
C PRO A 53 5.04 10.42 8.22
N ALA A 54 6.29 10.43 8.69
CA ALA A 54 6.60 9.98 10.06
C ALA A 54 5.98 10.88 11.14
N HIS A 55 5.75 12.17 10.81
CA HIS A 55 5.09 13.12 11.71
C HIS A 55 3.60 12.82 11.91
N LEU A 56 2.96 12.11 10.96
CA LEU A 56 1.56 11.66 11.08
C LEU A 56 1.42 10.30 11.78
N THR A 57 2.52 9.57 11.92
CA THR A 57 2.54 8.22 12.51
C THR A 57 3.62 8.10 13.60
N PRO A 58 3.63 9.02 14.59
CA PRO A 58 4.70 9.10 15.57
C PRO A 58 4.83 7.81 16.39
N GLY A 59 5.95 7.11 16.24
CA GLY A 59 6.26 5.91 17.01
C GLY A 59 5.68 4.61 16.47
N MET A 60 5.04 4.63 15.30
CA MET A 60 4.51 3.43 14.66
C MET A 60 5.57 2.33 14.46
N GLU A 61 6.84 2.71 14.25
CA GLU A 61 7.95 1.77 14.10
C GLU A 61 8.24 0.91 15.34
N ARG A 62 7.67 1.27 16.50
CA ARG A 62 7.81 0.53 17.77
C ARG A 62 6.60 -0.35 18.09
N GLU A 63 5.56 -0.35 17.25
CA GLU A 63 4.29 -1.03 17.49
C GLU A 63 4.15 -2.35 16.71
N THR A 64 5.27 -3.03 16.41
CA THR A 64 5.26 -4.31 15.70
C THR A 64 4.93 -5.49 16.63
N PRO A 65 4.07 -6.44 16.23
CA PRO A 65 3.41 -6.52 14.93
C PRO A 65 2.20 -5.58 14.83
N LEU A 66 2.05 -4.94 13.67
CA LEU A 66 0.91 -4.10 13.35
C LEU A 66 -0.30 -4.94 12.90
N PRO A 67 -1.55 -4.46 13.06
CA PRO A 67 -2.74 -5.21 12.65
C PRO A 67 -2.83 -5.42 11.14
N ASN A 68 -3.60 -6.42 10.72
CA ASN A 68 -3.75 -6.78 9.30
C ASN A 68 -4.41 -5.66 8.48
N SER A 69 -5.47 -5.06 9.03
CA SER A 69 -6.16 -3.89 8.45
C SER A 69 -5.56 -2.60 9.00
N LEU A 70 -4.80 -1.90 8.17
CA LEU A 70 -4.04 -0.74 8.63
C LEU A 70 -4.85 0.55 8.69
N TYR A 71 -5.83 0.77 7.83
CA TYR A 71 -6.58 2.04 7.84
C TYR A 71 -7.35 2.27 9.14
N PRO A 72 -8.09 1.27 9.70
CA PRO A 72 -8.71 1.43 11.01
C PRO A 72 -7.68 1.72 12.10
N TYR A 73 -6.54 1.02 12.09
CA TYR A 73 -5.46 1.28 13.03
C TYR A 73 -4.88 2.69 12.93
N LEU A 74 -4.65 3.20 11.72
CA LEU A 74 -4.14 4.56 11.51
C LEU A 74 -5.12 5.61 12.05
N GLN A 75 -6.42 5.39 11.83
CA GLN A 75 -7.47 6.25 12.35
C GLN A 75 -7.54 6.21 13.88
N ASP A 76 -7.61 5.01 14.47
CA ASP A 76 -7.77 4.84 15.92
C ASP A 76 -6.53 5.28 16.69
N ARG A 77 -5.34 4.99 16.16
CA ARG A 77 -4.06 5.23 16.85
C ARG A 77 -3.53 6.64 16.67
N PHE A 78 -3.66 7.21 15.47
CA PHE A 78 -3.03 8.48 15.10
C PHE A 78 -4.04 9.56 14.68
N GLY A 79 -5.34 9.25 14.63
CA GLY A 79 -6.34 10.15 14.07
C GLY A 79 -6.22 10.32 12.55
N LEU A 80 -5.45 9.46 11.87
CA LEU A 80 -5.19 9.55 10.44
C LEU A 80 -6.28 8.80 9.66
N ALA A 81 -7.35 9.50 9.31
CA ALA A 81 -8.45 8.97 8.50
C ALA A 81 -8.12 9.02 7.01
N ILE A 82 -8.20 7.88 6.32
CA ILE A 82 -8.06 7.78 4.87
C ILE A 82 -9.45 7.87 4.22
N MET A 83 -9.64 8.87 3.36
CA MET A 83 -10.95 9.16 2.75
C MET A 83 -11.04 8.75 1.29
N ARG A 84 -9.91 8.78 0.59
CA ARG A 84 -9.83 8.45 -0.83
C ARG A 84 -8.52 7.74 -1.11
N ALA A 85 -8.53 6.84 -2.09
CA ALA A 85 -7.32 6.28 -2.65
C ALA A 85 -7.40 6.30 -4.18
N ALA A 86 -6.26 6.56 -4.82
CA ALA A 86 -6.06 6.36 -6.25
C ALA A 86 -5.09 5.20 -6.44
N GLU A 87 -5.39 4.31 -7.40
CA GLU A 87 -4.56 3.16 -7.71
C GLU A 87 -4.17 3.15 -9.19
N ALA A 88 -2.93 2.80 -9.47
CA ALA A 88 -2.43 2.48 -10.80
C ALA A 88 -1.96 1.02 -10.82
N VAL A 89 -2.44 0.27 -11.80
CA VAL A 89 -2.13 -1.15 -11.96
C VAL A 89 -1.30 -1.34 -13.22
N THR A 90 -0.14 -1.99 -13.09
CA THR A 90 0.79 -2.26 -14.19
C THR A 90 1.31 -3.69 -14.11
N ALA A 91 1.83 -4.21 -15.22
CA ALA A 91 2.61 -5.44 -15.22
C ALA A 91 4.06 -5.14 -14.84
N ALA A 92 4.67 -6.03 -14.06
CA ALA A 92 6.08 -5.97 -13.71
C ALA A 92 6.72 -7.36 -13.79
N LEU A 93 8.04 -7.40 -13.94
CA LEU A 93 8.81 -8.63 -13.78
C LEU A 93 9.42 -8.65 -12.37
N ALA A 94 9.42 -9.81 -11.73
CA ALA A 94 10.05 -9.99 -10.43
C ALA A 94 11.56 -9.68 -10.53
N ASP A 95 12.01 -8.65 -9.84
CA ASP A 95 13.44 -8.42 -9.61
C ASP A 95 13.99 -9.42 -8.57
N ALA A 96 15.30 -9.38 -8.32
CA ALA A 96 15.93 -10.29 -7.36
C ALA A 96 15.39 -10.17 -5.93
N ARG A 97 14.88 -9.00 -5.53
CA ARG A 97 14.30 -8.76 -4.19
C ARG A 97 12.89 -9.34 -4.11
N ALA A 98 12.04 -9.00 -5.06
CA ALA A 98 10.66 -9.47 -5.14
C ALA A 98 10.62 -11.00 -5.30
N ALA A 99 11.44 -11.55 -6.21
CA ALA A 99 11.55 -12.99 -6.45
C ALA A 99 11.84 -13.77 -5.16
N ARG A 100 12.87 -13.34 -4.42
CA ARG A 100 13.23 -13.95 -3.13
C ARG A 100 12.15 -13.79 -2.05
N ARG A 101 11.49 -12.63 -1.96
CA ARG A 101 10.45 -12.38 -0.93
C ARG A 101 9.14 -13.12 -1.23
N LEU A 102 8.85 -13.36 -2.50
CA LEU A 102 7.63 -14.01 -2.99
C LEU A 102 7.81 -15.50 -3.28
N ASP A 103 9.02 -16.03 -3.12
CA ASP A 103 9.37 -17.43 -3.45
C ASP A 103 9.02 -17.80 -4.91
N VAL A 104 9.50 -16.96 -5.83
CA VAL A 104 9.36 -17.16 -7.28
C VAL A 104 10.69 -16.93 -7.99
N ALA A 105 10.77 -17.29 -9.27
CA ALA A 105 11.94 -17.00 -10.09
C ALA A 105 12.06 -15.49 -10.41
N VAL A 106 13.29 -15.02 -10.64
CA VAL A 106 13.52 -13.70 -11.25
C VAL A 106 12.90 -13.71 -12.65
N GLY A 107 12.21 -12.63 -13.01
CA GLY A 107 11.49 -12.54 -14.27
C GLY A 107 10.07 -13.13 -14.25
N THR A 108 9.61 -13.71 -13.12
CA THR A 108 8.21 -14.09 -12.98
C THR A 108 7.30 -12.86 -13.17
N PRO A 109 6.26 -12.93 -14.03
CA PRO A 109 5.28 -11.84 -14.15
C PRO A 109 4.54 -11.60 -12.84
N LEU A 110 4.45 -10.34 -12.45
CA LEU A 110 3.76 -9.86 -11.25
C LEU A 110 2.79 -8.74 -11.64
N LEU A 111 1.72 -8.62 -10.87
CA LEU A 111 0.87 -7.44 -10.90
C LEU A 111 1.46 -6.41 -9.93
N ARG A 112 1.85 -5.24 -10.44
CA ARG A 112 2.28 -4.11 -9.62
C ARG A 112 1.10 -3.17 -9.42
N VAL A 113 0.83 -2.84 -8.15
CA VAL A 113 -0.20 -1.88 -7.75
C VAL A 113 0.46 -0.76 -6.99
N GLU A 114 0.34 0.45 -7.51
CA GLU A 114 0.77 1.67 -6.84
C GLU A 114 -0.45 2.41 -6.34
N ARG A 115 -0.50 2.70 -5.04
CA ARG A 115 -1.61 3.37 -4.39
C ARG A 115 -1.13 4.66 -3.75
N ARG A 116 -1.93 5.71 -3.91
CA ARG A 116 -1.82 6.98 -3.20
C ARG A 116 -3.10 7.17 -2.39
N ALA A 117 -2.99 7.40 -1.09
CA ALA A 117 -4.16 7.62 -0.24
C ALA A 117 -4.17 9.02 0.37
N PHE A 118 -5.38 9.55 0.55
CA PHE A 118 -5.63 10.95 0.85
C PHE A 118 -6.51 11.08 2.09
N ASP A 119 -6.25 12.11 2.89
CA ASP A 119 -7.01 12.43 4.10
C ASP A 119 -8.28 13.26 3.80
N LEU A 120 -8.96 13.72 4.86
CA LEU A 120 -10.16 14.58 4.78
C LEU A 120 -9.93 15.92 4.08
N ALA A 121 -8.70 16.42 4.06
CA ALA A 121 -8.33 17.66 3.39
C ALA A 121 -7.77 17.41 1.97
N ASP A 122 -7.97 16.20 1.44
CA ASP A 122 -7.44 15.72 0.16
C ASP A 122 -5.91 15.79 0.04
N ARG A 123 -5.20 15.73 1.18
CA ARG A 123 -3.74 15.71 1.20
C ARG A 123 -3.23 14.27 1.08
N PRO A 124 -2.18 14.01 0.29
CA PRO A 124 -1.57 12.69 0.19
C PRO A 124 -0.89 12.33 1.51
N VAL A 125 -1.30 11.21 2.11
CA VAL A 125 -0.82 10.74 3.42
C VAL A 125 -0.24 9.33 3.37
N GLU A 126 -0.41 8.61 2.26
CA GLU A 126 0.17 7.28 2.05
C GLU A 126 0.64 7.13 0.60
N LEU A 127 1.84 6.55 0.44
CA LEU A 127 2.28 5.93 -0.80
C LEU A 127 2.47 4.44 -0.55
N ARG A 128 1.87 3.59 -1.37
CA ARG A 128 2.05 2.14 -1.30
C ARG A 128 2.39 1.58 -2.66
N GLU A 129 3.36 0.67 -2.66
CA GLU A 129 3.68 -0.17 -3.79
C GLU A 129 3.50 -1.62 -3.36
N SER A 130 2.78 -2.38 -4.17
CA SER A 130 2.52 -3.79 -3.92
C SER A 130 2.80 -4.61 -5.18
N PHE A 131 3.43 -5.77 -5.00
CA PHE A 131 3.60 -6.77 -6.05
C PHE A 131 2.83 -8.02 -5.68
N TYR A 132 1.96 -8.48 -6.58
CA TYR A 132 1.16 -9.68 -6.41
C TYR A 132 1.55 -10.75 -7.40
N ARG A 133 1.64 -11.98 -6.91
CA ARG A 133 1.74 -13.17 -7.74
C ARG A 133 0.44 -13.38 -8.52
N THR A 134 0.55 -13.53 -9.84
CA THR A 134 -0.60 -13.73 -10.74
C THR A 134 -0.86 -15.19 -11.12
N ASP A 135 0.00 -16.11 -10.68
CA ASP A 135 -0.18 -17.56 -10.82
C ASP A 135 -1.20 -18.12 -9.80
N THR A 136 -1.42 -17.40 -8.71
CA THR A 136 -2.25 -17.81 -7.57
C THR A 136 -3.38 -16.82 -7.22
N ALA A 137 -3.35 -15.60 -7.79
CA ALA A 137 -4.38 -14.61 -7.62
C ALA A 137 -4.56 -13.76 -8.89
N HIS A 138 -5.65 -13.00 -8.92
CA HIS A 138 -5.93 -12.03 -9.98
C HIS A 138 -6.60 -10.79 -9.38
N TYR A 139 -6.49 -9.68 -10.09
CA TYR A 139 -7.30 -8.50 -9.82
C TYR A 139 -8.70 -8.72 -10.37
N ALA A 140 -9.72 -8.50 -9.56
CA ALA A 140 -11.12 -8.60 -9.94
C ALA A 140 -11.86 -7.34 -9.48
N VAL A 141 -12.71 -6.80 -10.35
CA VAL A 141 -13.62 -5.71 -10.05
C VAL A 141 -14.96 -6.01 -10.70
N ASP A 142 -16.05 -5.78 -9.97
CA ASP A 142 -17.40 -5.85 -10.49
C ASP A 142 -17.90 -4.41 -10.72
N LEU A 143 -18.27 -4.09 -11.95
CA LEU A 143 -18.60 -2.72 -12.37
C LEU A 143 -20.01 -2.68 -12.93
N ALA A 144 -20.86 -1.88 -12.31
CA ALA A 144 -22.18 -1.57 -12.83
C ALA A 144 -22.15 -0.25 -13.60
N ARG A 145 -22.91 -0.19 -14.69
CA ARG A 145 -23.15 1.06 -15.41
C ARG A 145 -23.95 2.01 -14.52
N SER A 146 -23.43 3.21 -14.30
CA SER A 146 -24.20 4.30 -13.68
C SER A 146 -25.40 4.64 -14.56
N ALA A 147 -26.60 4.75 -13.98
CA ALA A 147 -27.78 5.17 -14.72
C ALA A 147 -27.56 6.56 -15.33
N PRO A 148 -27.93 6.79 -16.61
CA PRO A 148 -27.83 8.12 -17.20
C PRO A 148 -28.76 9.08 -16.42
N GLY A 149 -28.18 10.12 -15.79
CA GLY A 149 -28.94 11.21 -15.15
C GLY A 149 -28.50 11.66 -13.76
N ALA A 150 -27.56 10.99 -13.09
CA ALA A 150 -26.96 11.55 -11.87
C ALA A 150 -25.90 12.58 -12.27
N GLY A 151 -26.24 13.86 -12.14
CA GLY A 151 -25.40 14.99 -12.56
C GLY A 151 -23.97 14.90 -12.03
N ALA A 152 -23.02 15.30 -12.88
CA ALA A 152 -21.66 15.55 -12.44
C ALA A 152 -21.69 16.55 -11.27
N PRO A 153 -20.91 16.36 -10.19
CA PRO A 153 -20.69 17.42 -9.23
C PRO A 153 -20.04 18.58 -9.99
N SER A 154 -20.72 19.72 -10.00
CA SER A 154 -20.19 20.97 -10.54
C SER A 154 -18.87 21.29 -9.83
N VAL A 155 -17.83 21.54 -10.63
CA VAL A 155 -16.62 22.24 -10.20
C VAL A 155 -16.96 23.71 -9.96
#